data_AF-A0A227J4T2-F1
#
_entry.id   AF-A0A227J4T2-F1
#
_cell.length_a   1.000
_cell.length_b   1.000
_cell.length_c   1.000
_cell.angle_alpha   90.00
_cell.angle_beta   90.00
_cell.angle_gamma   90.00
#
_symmetry.space_group_name_H-M   'P 1'
#
loop_
_entity.id
_entity.type
_entity.pdbx_description
1 polymer ?
#
loop_
_entity_poly.entity_id
_entity_poly.type
_entity_poly.pdbx_seq_one_letter_code
_entity_poly.pdbx_strand_id
1 'polypeptide(L)' 'TGPSRNSIVEPAYTFVDAGVTYQLTDNTKIKGAIYNLFDEDINYKEYGYVEDGRRYWLGLDVAF' A
#
# COMPACT_ATOMS: atom_id res chain seq x y z
N THR A 1 19.22 -33.26 -20.79
CA THR A 1 18.76 -32.81 -19.46
C THR A 1 19.16 -31.34 -19.33
N GLY A 2 18.34 -30.29 -19.42
CA GLY A 2 16.91 -30.00 -19.30
C GLY A 2 16.87 -28.58 -18.68
N PRO A 3 16.26 -27.54 -19.28
CA PRO A 3 16.34 -26.19 -18.72
C PRO A 3 15.43 -26.08 -17.50
N SER A 4 16.00 -26.00 -16.28
CA SER A 4 15.25 -25.58 -15.09
C SER A 4 14.88 -24.11 -15.21
N ARG A 5 13.68 -23.83 -15.71
CA ARG A 5 12.98 -22.57 -15.45
C ARG A 5 12.11 -22.81 -14.23
N ASN A 6 12.62 -22.54 -13.03
CA ASN A 6 11.74 -22.33 -11.89
C ASN A 6 10.98 -21.03 -12.17
N SER A 7 9.83 -21.14 -12.83
CA SER A 7 8.85 -20.07 -12.90
C SER A 7 8.20 -20.01 -11.54
N ILE A 8 8.69 -19.13 -10.67
CA ILE A 8 7.93 -18.71 -9.49
C ILE A 8 6.72 -18.00 -10.10
N VAL A 9 5.57 -18.66 -10.07
CA VAL A 9 4.30 -18.04 -10.48
C VAL A 9 3.90 -17.21 -9.28
N GLU A 10 4.29 -15.93 -9.30
CA GLU A 10 3.84 -14.95 -8.30
C GLU A 10 2.31 -14.90 -8.36
N PRO A 11 1.59 -15.23 -7.27
CA PRO A 11 0.14 -15.12 -7.28
C PRO A 11 -0.30 -13.68 -7.58
N ALA A 12 -1.51 -13.53 -8.12
CA ALA A 12 -2.03 -12.20 -8.37
C ALA A 12 -2.33 -11.52 -7.03
N TYR A 13 -1.64 -10.42 -6.73
CA TYR A 13 -1.91 -9.57 -5.57
C TYR A 13 -2.69 -8.32 -6.00
N THR A 14 -3.52 -7.79 -5.11
CA THR A 14 -4.28 -6.55 -5.34
C THR A 14 -4.13 -5.65 -4.13
N PHE A 15 -3.51 -4.49 -4.32
CA PHE A 15 -3.48 -3.46 -3.30
C PHE A 15 -4.70 -2.56 -3.40
N VAL A 16 -5.34 -2.31 -2.26
CA VAL A 16 -6.45 -1.35 -2.16
C VAL A 16 -6.09 -0.31 -1.13
N ASP A 17 -6.14 0.93 -1.54
CA ASP A 17 -5.80 2.08 -0.71
C ASP A 17 -7.06 2.90 -0.42
N ALA A 18 -7.16 3.44 0.78
CA ALA A 18 -8.26 4.33 1.16
C ALA A 18 -7.70 5.62 1.76
N GLY A 19 -8.27 6.74 1.32
CA GLY A 19 -7.92 8.07 1.81
C GLY A 19 -9.16 8.87 2.21
N VAL A 20 -9.03 9.65 3.27
CA VAL A 20 -10.01 10.63 3.71
C VAL A 20 -9.36 12.00 3.79
N THR A 21 -10.07 13.03 3.33
CA THR A 21 -9.70 14.42 3.50
C THR A 21 -10.84 15.14 4.19
N TYR A 22 -10.54 15.90 5.24
CA TYR A 22 -11.52 16.66 5.99
C TYR A 22 -11.12 18.14 6.04
N GLN A 23 -12.07 19.01 5.70
CA GLN A 23 -11.91 20.45 5.81
C GLN A 23 -12.16 20.86 7.27
N LEU A 24 -11.11 21.28 7.97
CA LEU A 24 -11.20 21.72 9.36
C LEU A 24 -11.74 23.15 9.47
N THR A 25 -11.22 24.04 8.62
CA THR A 25 -11.60 25.45 8.49
C THR A 25 -11.44 25.85 7.02
N ASP A 26 -11.89 27.02 6.57
CA ASP A 26 -11.77 27.43 5.15
C ASP A 26 -10.32 27.36 4.62
N ASN A 27 -9.34 27.52 5.51
CA ASN A 27 -7.93 27.59 5.22
C ASN A 27 -7.14 26.32 5.58
N THR A 28 -7.74 25.38 6.31
CA THR A 28 -7.02 24.21 6.83
C THR A 28 -7.71 22.91 6.44
N LYS A 29 -6.95 21.99 5.85
CA LYS A 29 -7.39 20.63 5.51
C LYS A 29 -6.51 19.62 6.22
N ILE A 30 -7.13 18.57 6.76
CA ILE A 30 -6.41 17.39 7.22
C ILE A 30 -6.67 16.24 6.28
N LYS A 31 -5.64 15.45 6.01
CA LYS A 31 -5.67 14.30 5.12
C LYS A 31 -5.13 13.08 5.86
N GLY A 32 -5.82 11.96 5.74
CA GLY A 32 -5.36 10.67 6.20
C GLY A 32 -5.49 9.65 5.07
N ALA A 33 -4.47 8.83 4.85
CA ALA A 33 -4.55 7.72 3.92
C ALA A 33 -3.95 6.46 4.53
N ILE A 34 -4.54 5.33 4.18
CA ILE A 34 -4.09 3.99 4.56
C ILE A 34 -3.89 3.25 3.25
N TYR A 35 -2.66 2.82 3.02
CA TYR A 35 -2.28 1.99 1.90
C TYR A 35 -2.30 0.52 2.36
N ASN A 36 -2.73 -0.37 1.47
CA ASN A 36 -2.91 -1.80 1.75
C ASN A 36 -3.97 -2.06 2.86
N LEU A 37 -5.23 -1.72 2.55
CA LEU A 37 -6.35 -1.80 3.50
C LEU A 37 -6.70 -3.26 3.88
N PHE A 38 -6.54 -4.20 2.95
CA PHE A 38 -6.86 -5.62 3.11
C PHE A 38 -5.75 -6.45 3.75
N ASP A 39 -4.64 -5.82 4.15
CA ASP A 39 -3.51 -6.51 4.80
C ASP A 39 -2.94 -7.64 3.92
N GLU A 40 -2.80 -7.37 2.62
CA GLU A 40 -2.18 -8.34 1.72
C GLU A 40 -0.71 -8.46 2.10
N ASP A 41 -0.33 -9.62 2.62
CA ASP A 41 0.96 -9.90 3.24
C ASP A 41 1.85 -10.63 2.20
N ILE A 42 2.64 -9.87 1.45
CA ILE A 42 3.57 -10.44 0.46
C ILE A 42 4.78 -11.02 1.20
N ASN A 43 4.70 -12.30 1.52
CA ASN A 43 5.71 -13.07 2.23
C ASN A 43 6.71 -13.72 1.26
N TYR A 44 8.00 -13.66 1.63
CA TYR A 44 9.14 -14.31 0.96
C TYR A 44 8.95 -15.80 0.62
N LYS A 45 8.11 -16.52 1.37
CA LYS A 45 7.80 -17.94 1.12
C LYS A 45 7.07 -18.19 -0.19
N GLU A 46 6.35 -17.19 -0.71
CA GLU A 46 5.50 -17.31 -1.89
C GLU A 46 5.98 -16.42 -3.05
N TYR A 47 6.64 -15.28 -2.77
CA TYR A 47 6.99 -14.25 -3.77
C TYR A 47 8.48 -13.90 -3.90
N GLY A 48 9.37 -14.39 -3.03
CA GLY A 48 10.82 -14.17 -3.16
C GLY A 48 11.32 -12.72 -2.93
N TYR A 49 10.44 -11.78 -2.57
CA TYR A 49 10.74 -10.41 -2.14
C TYR A 49 9.87 -10.02 -0.92
N VAL A 50 10.34 -9.10 -0.08
CA VAL A 50 9.53 -8.44 0.96
C VAL A 50 9.00 -7.15 0.37
N GLU A 51 7.69 -7.01 0.23
CA GLU A 51 7.07 -5.70 -0.07
C GLU A 51 6.61 -5.06 1.24
N ASP A 52 6.75 -3.72 1.36
CA ASP A 52 6.35 -2.98 2.55
C ASP A 52 4.85 -3.19 2.79
N GLY A 53 4.50 -3.72 3.97
CA GLY A 53 3.11 -3.99 4.36
C GLY A 53 2.27 -2.70 4.51
N ARG A 54 1.27 -2.73 5.39
CA ARG A 54 0.36 -1.59 5.59
C ARG A 54 1.08 -0.29 5.95
N ARG A 55 0.83 0.77 5.17
CA ARG A 55 1.40 2.11 5.38
C ARG A 55 0.32 3.13 5.71
N TYR A 56 0.58 3.94 6.73
CA TYR A 56 -0.28 5.05 7.14
C TYR A 56 0.33 6.38 6.73
N TRP A 57 -0.49 7.29 6.23
CA TRP A 57 -0.11 8.64 5.87
C TRP A 57 -1.05 9.65 6.55
N LEU A 58 -0.47 10.68 7.15
CA LEU A 58 -1.20 11.80 7.76
C LEU A 58 -0.57 13.10 7.25
N GLY A 59 -1.41 14.02 6.78
CA GLY A 59 -1.00 15.30 6.22
C GLY A 59 -1.90 16.43 6.68
N LEU A 60 -1.32 17.62 6.81
CA LEU A 60 -2.01 18.86 7.15
C LEU A 60 -1.68 19.90 6.09
N ASP A 61 -2.69 20.42 5.40
CA ASP A 61 -2.55 21.57 4.51
C ASP A 61 -3.07 22.83 5.20
N VAL A 62 -2.28 23.90 5.16
CA VAL A 62 -2.65 25.23 5.65
C VAL A 62 -2.42 26.23 4.53
N ALA A 63 -3.46 26.99 4.19
CA ALA A 63 -3.42 28.07 3.21
C ALA A 63 -3.49 29.43 3.92
N PHE A 64 -2.61 30.36 3.55
CA PHE A 64 -2.53 31.72 4.10
C PHE A 64 -3.13 32.75 3.14
#